data_AF-A0A3D5CCJ3-F1
#
_entry.id   AF-A0A3D5CCJ3-F1
#
_cell.length_a   1.000
_cell.length_b   1.000
_cell.length_c   1.000
_cell.angle_alpha   90.00
_cell.angle_beta   90.00
_cell.angle_gamma   90.00
#
_symmetry.space_group_name_H-M   'P 1'
#
loop_
_entity.id
_entity.type
_entity.pdbx_description
1 polymer ?
#
loop_
_entity_poly.entity_id
_entity_poly.type
_entity_poly.pdbx_seq_one_letter_code
_entity_poly.pdbx_strand_id
1 'polypeptide(L)' 'STRREEMLLSPDEVKITWKLRRALAGLDPQQALEVVLGKLKETQSNVEFLVQMQKSIPAPTSNGHGAGGHGHGHENSIR' A
#
# COMPACT_ATOMS: atom_id res chain seq x y z
N SER A 1 -13.46 -6.90 0.17
CA SER A 1 -13.28 -5.58 0.78
C SER A 1 -14.62 -5.00 1.18
N THR A 2 -14.72 -4.25 2.28
CA THR A 2 -15.96 -3.62 2.75
C THR A 2 -16.06 -2.20 2.19
N ARG A 3 -17.25 -1.78 1.71
CA ARG A 3 -17.47 -0.40 1.27
C ARG A 3 -17.66 0.52 2.47
N ARG A 4 -17.10 1.74 2.41
CA ARG A 4 -17.13 2.77 3.46
C ARG A 4 -16.58 2.30 4.82
N GLU A 5 -15.47 1.58 4.79
CA GLU A 5 -14.80 1.08 6.00
C GLU A 5 -14.35 2.19 6.96
N GLU A 6 -14.20 3.42 6.47
CA GLU A 6 -13.89 4.62 7.26
C GLU A 6 -14.97 5.05 8.24
N MET A 7 -16.20 4.51 8.13
CA MET A 7 -17.25 4.70 9.14
C MET A 7 -17.20 3.64 10.25
N LEU A 8 -16.44 2.56 10.06
CA LEU A 8 -16.38 1.40 10.96
C LEU A 8 -15.07 1.33 11.74
N LEU A 9 -14.03 1.98 11.22
CA LEU A 9 -12.67 1.96 11.75
C LEU A 9 -12.23 3.38 12.04
N SER A 10 -11.33 3.53 13.01
CA SER A 10 -10.69 4.81 13.29
C SER A 10 -9.86 5.25 12.08
N PRO A 11 -9.66 6.56 11.84
CA PRO A 11 -8.90 7.06 10.70
C PRO A 11 -7.49 6.45 10.57
N ASP A 12 -6.84 6.13 11.69
CA ASP A 12 -5.53 5.50 11.69
C ASP A 12 -5.58 4.00 11.36
N GLU A 13 -6.61 3.29 11.83
CA GLU A 13 -6.84 1.88 11.49
C GLU A 13 -7.11 1.70 9.99
N VAL A 14 -7.87 2.61 9.38
CA VAL A 14 -8.10 2.64 7.93
C VAL A 14 -6.77 2.77 7.17
N LYS A 15 -5.93 3.73 7.57
CA LYS A 15 -4.61 3.94 6.94
C LYS A 15 -3.71 2.71 7.06
N ILE A 16 -3.65 2.09 8.23
CA ILE A 16 -2.83 0.90 8.48
C ILE A 16 -3.35 -0.27 7.63
N THR A 17 -4.66 -0.49 7.62
CA THR A 17 -5.30 -1.56 6.84
C THR A 17 -5.04 -1.40 5.34
N TRP A 18 -5.07 -0.17 4.82
CA TRP A 18 -4.73 0.12 3.43
C TRP A 18 -3.26 -0.18 3.10
N LYS A 19 -2.32 0.21 3.98
CA LYS A 19 -0.90 -0.14 3.83
C LYS A 19 -0.69 -1.65 3.84
N LEU A 20 -1.34 -2.36 4.75
CA LEU A 20 -1.29 -3.82 4.83
C LEU A 20 -1.80 -4.46 3.53
N ARG A 21 -2.97 -4.05 3.03
CA ARG A 21 -3.50 -4.57 1.75
C ARG A 21 -2.53 -4.36 0.60
N ARG A 22 -1.88 -3.19 0.53
CA ARG A 22 -0.91 -2.90 -0.53
C ARG A 22 0.36 -3.72 -0.41
N ALA A 23 0.85 -3.95 0.81
CA ALA A 23 2.00 -4.82 1.06
C ALA A 23 1.72 -6.28 0.67
N LEU A 24 0.54 -6.79 1.04
CA LEU A 24 0.13 -8.16 0.72
C LEU A 24 -0.20 -8.35 -0.76
N ALA A 25 -0.68 -7.32 -1.45
CA ALA A 25 -0.98 -7.39 -2.89
C ALA A 25 0.26 -7.57 -3.78
N GLY A 26 1.45 -7.26 -3.28
CA GLY A 26 2.72 -7.49 -3.98
C GLY A 26 3.36 -8.86 -3.74
N LEU A 27 2.77 -9.68 -2.86
CA LEU A 27 3.26 -11.00 -2.50
C LEU A 27 2.39 -12.09 -3.14
N ASP A 28 2.97 -13.29 -3.28
CA ASP A 28 2.19 -14.49 -3.59
C ASP A 28 1.17 -14.78 -2.47
N PRO A 29 -0.05 -15.25 -2.76
CA PRO A 29 -1.08 -15.51 -1.76
C PRO A 29 -0.66 -16.44 -0.61
N GLN A 30 0.16 -17.47 -0.86
CA GLN A 30 0.64 -18.34 0.21
C GLN A 30 1.60 -17.60 1.14
N GLN A 31 2.54 -16.84 0.56
CA GLN A 31 3.51 -16.08 1.34
C GLN A 31 2.85 -14.95 2.14
N ALA A 32 1.86 -14.28 1.55
CA ALA A 32 1.03 -13.30 2.24
C ALA A 32 0.32 -13.91 3.46
N LEU A 33 -0.23 -15.12 3.32
CA LEU A 33 -0.90 -15.83 4.40
C LEU A 33 0.07 -16.19 5.53
N GLU A 34 1.23 -16.74 5.21
CA GLU A 34 2.24 -17.10 6.22
C GLU A 34 2.73 -15.89 7.01
N VAL A 35 2.96 -14.75 6.33
CA VAL A 35 3.35 -13.50 6.98
C VAL A 35 2.29 -13.02 7.95
N VAL A 36 1.02 -13.00 7.53
CA VAL A 36 -0.09 -12.56 8.39
C VAL A 36 -0.25 -13.50 9.59
N LEU A 37 -0.24 -14.82 9.35
CA LEU A 37 -0.37 -15.82 10.42
C LEU A 37 0.81 -15.76 11.40
N GLY A 38 2.03 -15.56 10.91
CA GLY A 38 3.21 -15.40 11.76
C GLY A 38 3.07 -14.19 12.69
N LYS A 39 2.68 -13.04 12.13
CA LYS A 39 2.51 -11.81 12.90
C LYS A 39 1.35 -11.87 13.89
N LEU A 40 0.23 -12.49 13.50
CA LEU A 40 -0.89 -12.69 14.41
C LEU A 40 -0.52 -13.58 15.60
N LYS A 41 0.30 -14.61 15.40
CA LYS A 41 0.80 -15.47 16.49
C LYS A 41 1.74 -14.74 17.46
N GLU A 42 2.46 -13.72 16.98
CA GLU A 42 3.38 -12.90 17.78
C GLU A 42 2.66 -11.82 18.60
N THR A 43 1.37 -11.57 18.33
CA THR A 43 0.60 -10.47 18.93
C THR A 43 -0.56 -11.00 19.76
N GLN A 44 -0.88 -10.34 20.87
CA GLN A 44 -2.01 -10.76 21.72
C GLN A 44 -3.34 -10.13 21.33
N SER A 45 -3.33 -9.08 20.51
CA SER A 45 -4.53 -8.37 20.08
C SER A 45 -4.39 -7.79 18.67
N ASN A 46 -5.52 -7.65 17.97
CA ASN A 46 -5.58 -7.01 16.65
C ASN A 46 -5.03 -5.57 16.67
N VAL A 47 -5.20 -4.85 17.78
CA VAL A 47 -4.65 -3.49 17.93
C VAL A 47 -3.12 -3.53 17.94
N GLU A 48 -2.54 -4.48 18.67
CA GLU A 48 -1.09 -4.66 18.73
C GLU A 48 -0.51 -5.03 17.36
N PHE A 49 -1.19 -5.94 16.64
CA PHE A 49 -0.86 -6.31 15.27
C PHE A 49 -0.84 -5.08 14.35
N LEU A 50 -1.88 -4.26 14.37
CA LEU A 50 -1.97 -3.08 13.51
C LEU A 50 -0.85 -2.07 13.83
N VAL A 51 -0.53 -1.86 15.10
CA VAL A 51 0.57 -0.97 15.52
C VAL A 51 1.93 -1.52 15.06
N GLN A 52 2.18 -2.82 15.16
CA GLN A 52 3.41 -3.43 14.65
C GLN A 52 3.52 -3.31 13.13
N MET A 53 2.43 -3.48 12.40
CA MET A 53 2.38 -3.30 10.94
C MET A 53 2.67 -1.86 10.52
N GLN A 54 2.22 -0.88 11.31
CA GLN A 54 2.54 0.53 11.07
C GLN A 54 4.05 0.81 11.13
N LYS A 55 4.78 0.12 12.02
CA LYS A 55 6.23 0.26 12.19
C LYS A 55 7.04 -0.56 11.16
N SER A 56 6.51 -1.71 10.74
CA SER A 56 7.25 -2.69 9.95
C SER A 56 7.15 -2.50 8.44
N ILE A 57 6.11 -1.81 7.95
CA ILE A 57 5.89 -1.58 6.51
C ILE A 57 6.48 -0.22 6.15
N PRO A 58 7.72 -0.13 5.63
CA PRO A 58 8.23 1.10 5.07
C PRO A 58 7.27 1.54 3.96
N ALA A 59 6.89 2.82 3.97
CA ALA A 59 5.95 3.36 3.00
C ALA A 59 6.43 3.00 1.58
N PRO A 60 5.57 2.47 0.71
CA PRO A 60 5.95 2.27 -0.67
C PRO A 60 6.32 3.64 -1.22
N THR A 61 7.60 3.81 -1.55
CA THR A 61 8.10 4.96 -2.28
C THR A 61 7.16 5.17 -3.47
N SER A 62 6.37 6.24 -3.40
CA SER A 62 5.58 6.71 -4.53
C SER A 62 6.55 7.33 -5.51
N ASN A 63 7.29 6.49 -6.23
CA ASN A 63 8.14 6.92 -7.34
C ASN A 63 7.24 7.18 -8.57
N GLY A 64 6.30 8.11 -8.42
CA GLY A 64 5.57 8.71 -9.52
C GLY A 64 6.48 9.76 -10.17
N HIS A 65 7.39 9.32 -11.03
CA HIS A 65 8.06 10.21 -11.97
C HIS A 65 7.06 10.64 -13.07
N GLY A 66 6.11 11.49 -12.68
CA GLY A 66 5.39 12.35 -13.60
C GLY A 66 6.28 13.55 -13.91
N ALA A 67 7.24 13.38 -14.81
CA ALA A 67 8.08 14.47 -15.29
C ALA A 67 7.69 14.82 -16.73
N GLY A 68 6.96 15.92 -16.85
CA GLY A 68 7.19 16.93 -17.88
C GLY A 68 6.94 16.53 -19.33
N GLY A 69 5.78 16.95 -19.84
CA GLY A 69 5.58 17.11 -21.26
C GLY A 69 6.72 17.93 -21.88
N HIS A 70 7.32 17.40 -22.93
CA HIS A 70 8.11 18.17 -23.88
C HIS A 70 7.33 18.20 -25.19
N GLY A 71 6.59 19.30 -25.37
CA GLY A 71 6.26 19.77 -26.71
C GLY A 71 7.57 20.16 -27.38
N HIS A 72 7.91 19.48 -28.47
CA HIS A 72 8.89 19.94 -29.43
C HIS A 72 8.17 20.09 -30.77
N GLY A 73 7.80 21.33 -31.08
CA GLY A 73 7.46 21.73 -32.44
C GLY A 73 8.72 21.82 -33.30
N HIS A 74 8.47 21.96 -34.61
CA HIS A 74 9.40 22.01 -35.76
C HIS A 74 9.88 20.62 -36.23
N GLU A 75 9.75 20.23 -37.50
CA GLU A 75 9.75 21.04 -38.72
C GLU A 75 9.04 20.31 -39.88
N ASN A 76 8.22 21.04 -40.64
CA ASN A 76 7.67 20.59 -41.93
C ASN A 76 8.78 20.68 -42.98
N SER A 77 9.34 19.53 -43.39
CA SER A 77 10.33 19.46 -44.47
C SER A 77 9.71 18.79 -45.70
N ILE A 78 9.31 19.64 -46.64
CA ILE A 78 9.41 19.53 -48.10
C ILE A 78 9.84 18.14 -48.62
N ARG A 79 8.88 17.39 -49.19
CA ARG A 79 8.94 16.84 -50.55
C ARG A 79 7.60 16.29 -51.00
#